data_AF-W5SJN1-F1
#
_entry.id   AF-W5SJN1-F1
#
_cell.length_a   1.000
_cell.length_b   1.000
_cell.length_c   1.000
_cell.angle_alpha   90.00
_cell.angle_beta   90.00
_cell.angle_gamma   90.00
#
_symmetry.space_group_name_H-M   'P 1'
#
loop_
_entity.id
_entity.type
_entity.pdbx_description
1 polymer ?
#
loop_
_entity_poly.entity_id
_entity_poly.type
_entity_poly.pdbx_seq_one_letter_code
_entity_poly.pdbx_strand_id
1 'polypeptide(L)'
;MGEGKIEEKEKEGKNGREGKRVLGMLLGLMVMECNSGGVKDPEKVFLTEMVNLGKGFLGVFVSFGDMITETLGIKAETKKSEIDGYFSKIENTMKVVKEKLGEIVGEYGNYPNVKEKVEEFIGKIGKIEEGAKEVALGASGEDKIGGATNAGQDAVAADKNSVISLVKGIKAIVEIVLRDGEGSADASKTGEDDKRDIGKLFDGTKDEAKEENIAKAAASIGAISGSDVLRAIAKDGDDGDGM
;
A
#
# COMPACT_ATOMS: atom_id res chain seq x y z
N MET A 1 51.88 44.55 27.76
CA MET A 1 52.77 43.93 28.77
C MET A 1 52.58 44.69 30.07
N GLY A 2 52.10 44.02 31.12
CA GLY A 2 51.85 44.62 32.43
C GLY A 2 50.56 44.11 33.07
N GLU A 3 50.66 42.98 33.76
CA GLU A 3 49.61 42.32 34.55
C GLU A 3 49.32 43.05 35.87
N GLY A 4 48.12 42.86 36.44
CA GLY A 4 47.77 43.35 37.78
C GLY A 4 46.40 42.91 38.30
N LYS A 5 46.39 41.75 38.99
CA LYS A 5 45.37 41.08 39.82
C LYS A 5 44.16 41.85 40.40
N ILE A 6 42.98 41.23 40.21
CA ILE A 6 41.96 40.75 41.17
C ILE A 6 41.82 41.48 42.53
N GLU A 7 40.65 42.05 42.79
CA GLU A 7 39.95 41.93 44.08
C GLU A 7 38.44 41.76 43.86
N GLU A 8 37.93 40.63 44.34
CA GLU A 8 36.54 40.21 44.42
C GLU A 8 35.95 40.76 45.73
N LYS A 9 34.80 41.46 45.67
CA LYS A 9 33.95 41.69 46.85
C LYS A 9 32.48 41.55 46.50
N GLU A 10 31.87 40.56 47.16
CA GLU A 10 30.45 40.27 47.28
C GLU A 10 29.56 41.51 47.45
N LYS A 11 28.41 41.49 46.77
CA LYS A 11 27.17 42.09 47.28
C LYS A 11 26.00 41.14 47.01
N GLU A 12 25.71 40.29 47.99
CA GLU A 12 24.39 39.71 48.15
C GLU A 12 23.36 40.80 48.50
N GLY A 13 22.14 40.62 47.98
CA GLY A 13 20.94 41.13 48.64
C GLY A 13 19.96 41.84 47.73
N LYS A 14 18.98 41.08 47.21
CA LYS A 14 17.53 41.37 47.14
C LYS A 14 16.82 40.55 46.03
N ASN A 15 16.80 39.22 46.14
CA ASN A 15 15.93 38.37 45.29
C ASN A 15 15.18 37.26 46.06
N GLY A 16 15.09 37.38 47.40
CA GLY A 16 14.56 36.31 48.26
C GLY A 16 13.04 36.31 48.52
N ARG A 17 12.25 37.24 47.96
CA ARG A 17 10.80 37.33 48.22
C ARG A 17 9.89 36.86 47.08
N GLU A 18 10.34 36.89 45.83
CA GLU A 18 9.51 36.43 44.71
C GLU A 18 9.61 34.93 44.49
N GLY A 19 10.81 34.35 44.65
CA GLY A 19 11.01 32.89 44.56
C GLY A 19 10.22 32.08 45.59
N LYS A 20 9.99 32.62 46.80
CA LYS A 20 9.19 31.94 47.84
C LYS A 20 7.69 31.94 47.56
N ARG A 21 7.17 32.94 46.82
CA ARG A 21 5.76 32.98 46.41
C ARG A 21 5.50 32.07 45.22
N VAL A 22 6.42 32.02 44.25
CA VAL A 22 6.32 31.11 43.10
C VAL A 22 6.52 29.66 43.52
N LEU A 23 7.49 29.38 44.40
CA LEU A 23 7.69 28.03 44.96
C LEU A 23 6.53 27.64 45.89
N GLY A 24 5.93 28.60 46.63
CA GLY A 24 4.73 28.38 47.42
C GLY A 24 3.47 28.13 46.57
N MET A 25 3.34 28.74 45.38
CA MET A 25 2.28 28.44 44.42
C MET A 25 2.51 27.11 43.69
N LEU A 26 3.76 26.79 43.35
CA LEU A 26 4.11 25.52 42.70
C LEU A 26 3.99 24.33 43.66
N LEU A 27 4.31 24.50 44.95
CA LEU A 27 4.00 23.50 45.98
C LEU A 27 2.51 23.53 46.39
N GLY A 28 1.84 24.68 46.39
CA GLY A 28 0.40 24.79 46.72
C GLY A 28 -0.52 24.05 45.74
N LEU A 29 -0.10 23.90 44.49
CA LEU A 29 -0.75 23.03 43.50
C LEU A 29 -0.46 21.53 43.70
N MET A 30 0.46 21.15 44.59
CA MET A 30 0.79 19.75 44.89
C MET A 30 0.22 19.23 46.22
N VAL A 31 -0.41 20.07 47.07
CA VAL A 31 -0.84 19.63 48.43
C VAL A 31 -2.32 19.81 48.75
N MET A 32 -3.19 19.87 47.74
CA MET A 32 -4.62 19.67 47.94
C MET A 32 -5.16 18.64 46.94
N GLU A 33 -4.96 17.37 47.25
CA GLU A 33 -5.91 16.27 47.00
C GLU A 33 -5.39 14.96 47.60
N CYS A 34 -5.33 14.92 48.94
CA CYS A 34 -5.41 13.67 49.69
C CYS A 34 -6.78 13.66 50.39
N ASN A 35 -7.80 13.18 49.68
CA ASN A 35 -8.74 12.14 50.13
C ASN A 35 -10.01 12.16 49.24
N SER A 36 -10.13 11.17 48.33
CA SER A 36 -11.35 10.40 48.00
C SER A 36 -11.26 9.89 46.55
N GLY A 37 -11.03 8.58 46.38
CA GLY A 37 -11.40 7.85 45.16
C GLY A 37 -10.59 8.10 43.88
N GLY A 38 -9.53 7.31 43.68
CA GLY A 38 -9.31 6.70 42.35
C GLY A 38 -8.65 7.56 41.26
N VAL A 39 -7.67 8.40 41.57
CA VAL A 39 -6.74 8.88 40.52
C VAL A 39 -5.92 7.69 40.05
N LYS A 40 -6.16 7.23 38.82
CA LYS A 40 -5.40 6.14 38.21
C LYS A 40 -3.93 6.57 38.14
N ASP A 41 -3.06 5.71 38.63
CA ASP A 41 -1.61 5.84 38.52
C ASP A 41 -1.22 6.12 37.06
N PRO A 42 -0.56 7.26 36.76
CA PRO A 42 -0.29 7.68 35.39
C PRO A 42 0.57 6.67 34.62
N GLU A 43 1.46 5.93 35.30
CA GLU A 43 2.24 4.86 34.68
C GLU A 43 1.34 3.70 34.26
N LYS A 44 0.37 3.33 35.09
CA LYS A 44 -0.60 2.28 34.76
C LYS A 44 -1.55 2.70 33.64
N VAL A 45 -1.93 3.98 33.58
CA VAL A 45 -2.74 4.52 32.47
C VAL A 45 -1.95 4.42 31.17
N PHE A 46 -0.71 4.91 31.15
CA PHE A 46 0.15 4.86 29.98
C PHE A 46 0.39 3.42 29.49
N LEU A 47 0.74 2.48 30.39
CA LEU A 47 0.92 1.08 30.03
C LEU A 47 -0.37 0.44 29.48
N THR A 48 -1.53 0.79 30.04
CA THR A 48 -2.82 0.29 29.56
C THR A 48 -3.12 0.80 28.15
N GLU A 49 -2.85 2.09 27.87
CA GLU A 49 -2.98 2.67 26.53
C GLU A 49 -2.07 1.98 25.52
N MET A 50 -0.79 1.75 25.87
CA MET A 50 0.16 1.04 25.00
C MET A 50 -0.28 -0.40 24.70
N VAL A 51 -0.82 -1.11 25.69
CA VAL A 51 -1.36 -2.47 25.50
C VAL A 51 -2.57 -2.46 24.56
N ASN A 52 -3.49 -1.51 24.72
CA ASN A 52 -4.67 -1.43 23.86
C ASN A 52 -4.33 -0.98 22.44
N LEU A 53 -3.39 -0.04 22.29
CA LEU A 53 -2.82 0.35 21.00
C LEU A 53 -2.20 -0.87 20.29
N GLY A 54 -1.40 -1.67 21.01
CA GLY A 54 -0.83 -2.91 20.50
C GLY A 54 -1.89 -3.93 20.05
N LYS A 55 -2.99 -4.07 20.81
CA LYS A 55 -4.14 -4.91 20.40
C LYS A 55 -4.83 -4.39 19.15
N GLY A 56 -4.99 -3.09 19.02
CA GLY A 56 -5.53 -2.46 17.81
C GLY A 56 -4.71 -2.81 16.57
N PHE A 57 -3.39 -2.63 16.63
CA PHE A 57 -2.50 -3.00 15.53
C PHE A 57 -2.46 -4.51 15.25
N LEU A 58 -2.55 -5.36 16.28
CA LEU A 58 -2.71 -6.80 16.07
C LEU A 58 -3.98 -7.11 15.28
N GLY A 59 -5.10 -6.44 15.60
CA GLY A 59 -6.36 -6.58 14.87
C GLY A 59 -6.28 -6.12 13.41
N VAL A 60 -5.42 -5.14 13.09
CA VAL A 60 -5.09 -4.75 11.71
C VAL A 60 -4.26 -5.83 11.02
N PHE A 61 -3.23 -6.36 11.70
CA PHE A 61 -2.37 -7.41 11.15
C PHE A 61 -3.15 -8.69 10.82
N VAL A 62 -4.08 -9.08 11.68
CA VAL A 62 -4.96 -10.24 11.44
C VAL A 62 -5.79 -10.05 10.15
N SER A 63 -6.30 -8.85 9.87
CA SER A 63 -7.05 -8.58 8.62
C SER A 63 -6.23 -8.91 7.37
N PHE A 64 -4.93 -8.58 7.37
CA PHE A 64 -4.05 -8.93 6.24
C PHE A 64 -3.80 -10.43 6.16
N GLY A 65 -3.70 -11.10 7.32
CA GLY A 65 -3.53 -12.56 7.39
C GLY A 65 -4.69 -13.32 6.75
N ASP A 66 -5.92 -12.89 7.01
CA ASP A 66 -7.13 -13.51 6.45
C ASP A 66 -7.10 -13.47 4.91
N MET A 67 -6.67 -12.34 4.32
CA MET A 67 -6.52 -12.18 2.88
C MET A 67 -5.45 -13.10 2.26
N ILE A 68 -4.30 -13.27 2.91
CA ILE A 68 -3.16 -14.05 2.36
C ILE A 68 -3.49 -15.54 2.22
N THR A 69 -4.45 -16.05 3.00
CA THR A 69 -4.88 -17.46 2.87
C THR A 69 -5.57 -17.76 1.53
N GLU A 70 -5.93 -16.74 0.76
CA GLU A 70 -6.67 -16.84 -0.49
C GLU A 70 -5.78 -16.54 -1.71
N THR A 71 -4.74 -17.35 -1.90
CA THR A 71 -3.88 -17.22 -3.08
C THR A 71 -4.67 -17.50 -4.37
N LEU A 72 -4.54 -16.61 -5.35
CA LEU A 72 -5.15 -16.79 -6.65
C LEU A 72 -4.46 -17.95 -7.40
N GLY A 73 -5.10 -19.12 -7.41
CA GLY A 73 -4.67 -20.27 -8.20
C GLY A 73 -5.17 -20.17 -9.64
N ILE A 74 -4.31 -19.76 -10.58
CA ILE A 74 -4.66 -19.72 -12.01
C ILE A 74 -4.49 -21.12 -12.61
N LYS A 75 -5.53 -21.58 -13.30
CA LYS A 75 -5.60 -22.86 -14.02
C LYS A 75 -6.33 -22.67 -15.36
N ALA A 76 -6.32 -23.69 -16.21
CA ALA A 76 -6.79 -23.56 -17.60
C ALA A 76 -8.28 -23.18 -17.72
N GLU A 77 -9.09 -23.49 -16.71
CA GLU A 77 -10.50 -23.15 -16.64
C GLU A 77 -10.81 -21.85 -15.89
N THR A 78 -9.80 -21.17 -15.33
CA THR A 78 -9.98 -19.92 -14.59
C THR A 78 -10.59 -18.86 -15.48
N LYS A 79 -11.70 -18.28 -15.04
CA LYS A 79 -12.38 -17.19 -15.74
C LYS A 79 -11.74 -15.84 -15.44
N LYS A 80 -11.92 -14.86 -16.34
CA LYS A 80 -11.53 -13.47 -16.06
C LYS A 80 -12.25 -12.95 -14.81
N SER A 81 -13.52 -13.29 -14.58
CA SER A 81 -14.28 -12.87 -13.38
C SER A 81 -13.74 -13.41 -12.05
N GLU A 82 -12.90 -14.44 -12.06
CA GLU A 82 -12.15 -14.85 -10.86
C GLU A 82 -11.04 -13.84 -10.50
N ILE A 83 -10.51 -13.11 -11.49
CA ILE A 83 -9.58 -11.99 -11.27
C ILE A 83 -10.33 -10.81 -10.66
N ASP A 84 -11.53 -10.48 -11.14
CA ASP A 84 -12.43 -9.51 -10.50
C ASP A 84 -12.67 -9.88 -9.03
N GLY A 85 -13.08 -11.13 -8.78
CA GLY A 85 -13.27 -11.63 -7.42
C GLY A 85 -12.02 -11.46 -6.54
N TYR A 86 -10.82 -11.73 -7.06
CA TYR A 86 -9.57 -11.55 -6.34
C TYR A 86 -9.29 -10.08 -5.97
N PHE A 87 -9.40 -9.17 -6.94
CA PHE A 87 -9.15 -7.75 -6.70
C PHE A 87 -10.23 -7.09 -5.84
N SER A 88 -11.48 -7.52 -5.97
CA SER A 88 -12.59 -7.14 -5.06
C SER A 88 -12.29 -7.50 -3.60
N LYS A 89 -11.61 -8.63 -3.34
CA LYS A 89 -11.20 -8.98 -1.96
C LYS A 89 -10.03 -8.13 -1.46
N ILE A 90 -9.09 -7.78 -2.34
CA ILE A 90 -8.02 -6.82 -2.02
C ILE A 90 -8.65 -5.46 -1.64
N GLU A 91 -9.56 -4.92 -2.45
CA GLU A 91 -10.29 -3.68 -2.17
C GLU A 91 -10.94 -3.72 -0.78
N ASN A 92 -11.74 -4.76 -0.52
CA ASN A 92 -12.42 -4.92 0.76
C ASN A 92 -11.45 -5.01 1.94
N THR A 93 -10.34 -5.73 1.78
CA THR A 93 -9.32 -5.84 2.85
C THR A 93 -8.68 -4.49 3.13
N MET A 94 -8.29 -3.74 2.08
CA MET A 94 -7.70 -2.42 2.23
C MET A 94 -8.67 -1.45 2.91
N LYS A 95 -9.96 -1.50 2.56
CA LYS A 95 -11.02 -0.71 3.19
C LYS A 95 -11.15 -1.03 4.69
N VAL A 96 -11.27 -2.31 5.05
CA VAL A 96 -11.37 -2.74 6.47
C VAL A 96 -10.15 -2.31 7.27
N VAL A 97 -8.95 -2.44 6.69
CA VAL A 97 -7.72 -1.99 7.34
C VAL A 97 -7.72 -0.48 7.55
N LYS A 98 -8.13 0.31 6.56
CA LYS A 98 -8.22 1.78 6.69
C LYS A 98 -9.18 2.19 7.79
N GLU A 99 -10.34 1.55 7.87
CA GLU A 99 -11.32 1.81 8.93
C GLU A 99 -10.73 1.54 10.31
N LYS A 100 -10.12 0.36 10.52
CA LYS A 100 -9.44 0.00 11.79
C LYS A 100 -8.28 0.95 12.14
N LEU A 101 -7.49 1.36 11.16
CA LEU A 101 -6.40 2.32 11.36
C LEU A 101 -6.96 3.71 11.70
N GLY A 102 -8.09 4.11 11.10
CA GLY A 102 -8.80 5.34 11.44
C GLY A 102 -9.31 5.34 12.88
N GLU A 103 -9.84 4.21 13.37
CA GLU A 103 -10.21 4.03 14.78
C GLU A 103 -9.00 4.20 15.71
N ILE A 104 -7.86 3.60 15.37
CA ILE A 104 -6.60 3.76 16.13
C ILE A 104 -6.17 5.23 16.19
N VAL A 105 -6.28 5.98 15.08
CA VAL A 105 -5.97 7.42 15.06
C VAL A 105 -6.97 8.21 15.90
N GLY A 106 -8.25 7.82 15.89
CA GLY A 106 -9.29 8.45 16.70
C GLY A 106 -9.06 8.27 18.21
N GLU A 107 -8.70 7.06 18.63
CA GLU A 107 -8.50 6.71 20.05
C GLU A 107 -7.13 7.12 20.59
N TYR A 108 -6.06 6.94 19.80
CA TYR A 108 -4.66 7.11 20.22
C TYR A 108 -3.92 8.20 19.44
N GLY A 109 -4.65 9.10 18.78
CA GLY A 109 -4.09 10.23 18.03
C GLY A 109 -3.37 11.28 18.88
N ASN A 110 -3.42 11.15 20.21
CA ASN A 110 -2.63 11.92 21.17
C ASN A 110 -1.13 11.62 21.09
N TYR A 111 -0.72 10.55 20.41
CA TYR A 111 0.68 10.23 20.10
C TYR A 111 1.04 10.74 18.70
N PRO A 112 1.74 11.90 18.56
CA PRO A 112 1.88 12.58 17.27
C PRO A 112 2.55 11.72 16.20
N ASN A 113 3.62 11.01 16.56
CA ASN A 113 4.35 10.14 15.64
C ASN A 113 3.52 8.94 15.16
N VAL A 114 2.67 8.39 16.04
CA VAL A 114 1.77 7.28 15.67
C VAL A 114 0.73 7.78 14.70
N LYS A 115 0.09 8.90 15.04
CA LYS A 115 -0.91 9.54 14.18
C LYS A 115 -0.36 9.81 12.77
N GLU A 116 0.76 10.52 12.67
CA GLU A 116 1.38 10.89 11.40
C GLU A 116 1.67 9.65 10.54
N LYS A 117 2.30 8.62 11.13
CA LYS A 117 2.67 7.40 10.38
C LYS A 117 1.46 6.58 9.97
N VAL A 118 0.43 6.52 10.79
CA VAL A 118 -0.81 5.81 10.46
C VAL A 118 -1.58 6.55 9.37
N GLU A 119 -1.69 7.88 9.42
CA GLU A 119 -2.32 8.67 8.37
C GLU A 119 -1.57 8.55 7.03
N GLU A 120 -0.23 8.59 7.05
CA GLU A 120 0.60 8.33 5.86
C GLU A 120 0.32 6.94 5.26
N PHE A 121 0.21 5.92 6.11
CA PHE A 121 -0.05 4.55 5.69
C PHE A 121 -1.48 4.35 5.15
N ILE A 122 -2.48 4.96 5.78
CA ILE A 122 -3.88 5.01 5.29
C ILE A 122 -3.91 5.60 3.87
N GLY A 123 -3.15 6.66 3.61
CA GLY A 123 -3.04 7.25 2.27
C GLY A 123 -2.49 6.28 1.21
N LYS A 124 -1.47 5.49 1.56
CA LYS A 124 -0.91 4.45 0.67
C LYS A 124 -1.90 3.33 0.43
N ILE A 125 -2.56 2.83 1.48
CA ILE A 125 -3.57 1.77 1.36
C ILE A 125 -4.78 2.25 0.53
N GLY A 126 -5.16 3.53 0.66
CA GLY A 126 -6.26 4.09 -0.13
C GLY A 126 -6.02 4.02 -1.63
N LYS A 127 -4.79 4.25 -2.09
CA LYS A 127 -4.42 4.09 -3.50
C LYS A 127 -4.48 2.63 -3.97
N ILE A 128 -4.11 1.69 -3.11
CA ILE A 128 -4.21 0.25 -3.40
C ILE A 128 -5.68 -0.17 -3.48
N GLU A 129 -6.53 0.32 -2.57
CA GLU A 129 -7.98 0.10 -2.61
C GLU A 129 -8.59 0.58 -3.92
N GLU A 130 -8.34 1.84 -4.30
CA GLU A 130 -8.84 2.43 -5.54
C GLU A 130 -8.31 1.70 -6.78
N GLY A 131 -7.03 1.36 -6.80
CA GLY A 131 -6.43 0.60 -7.88
C GLY A 131 -7.03 -0.80 -8.01
N ALA A 132 -7.24 -1.51 -6.89
CA ALA A 132 -7.84 -2.84 -6.90
C ALA A 132 -9.27 -2.81 -7.42
N LYS A 133 -10.06 -1.83 -6.97
CA LYS A 133 -11.41 -1.59 -7.50
C LYS A 133 -11.43 -1.38 -9.01
N GLU A 134 -10.49 -0.58 -9.53
CA GLU A 134 -10.41 -0.32 -10.97
C GLU A 134 -10.01 -1.59 -11.76
N VAL A 135 -9.10 -2.42 -11.24
CA VAL A 135 -8.77 -3.70 -11.86
C VAL A 135 -9.99 -4.63 -11.89
N ALA A 136 -10.76 -4.68 -10.80
CA ALA A 136 -11.96 -5.51 -10.69
C ALA A 136 -12.98 -5.17 -11.79
N LEU A 137 -13.22 -3.87 -12.05
CA LEU A 137 -14.08 -3.41 -13.14
C LEU A 137 -13.61 -3.91 -14.52
N GLY A 138 -12.29 -3.91 -14.74
CA GLY A 138 -11.68 -4.38 -15.98
C GLY A 138 -11.67 -5.89 -16.17
N ALA A 139 -11.93 -6.69 -15.13
CA ALA A 139 -11.77 -8.13 -15.14
C ALA A 139 -13.09 -8.93 -15.13
N SER A 140 -14.25 -8.29 -15.26
CA SER A 140 -15.58 -8.93 -15.09
C SER A 140 -16.01 -9.94 -16.17
N GLY A 141 -15.14 -10.29 -17.12
CA GLY A 141 -15.48 -11.20 -18.22
C GLY A 141 -15.69 -12.66 -17.81
N GLU A 142 -16.58 -13.37 -18.49
CA GLU A 142 -16.85 -14.79 -18.20
C GLU A 142 -15.98 -15.78 -18.98
N ASP A 143 -15.23 -15.28 -19.96
CA ASP A 143 -14.30 -16.10 -20.73
C ASP A 143 -13.14 -16.60 -19.85
N LYS A 144 -12.58 -17.74 -20.22
CA LYS A 144 -11.35 -18.26 -19.62
C LYS A 144 -10.17 -17.36 -19.92
N ILE A 145 -9.25 -17.26 -18.96
CA ILE A 145 -7.91 -16.72 -19.19
C ILE A 145 -7.20 -17.67 -20.17
N GLY A 146 -6.76 -17.15 -21.32
CA GLY A 146 -6.17 -17.98 -22.37
C GLY A 146 -7.16 -18.96 -23.05
N GLY A 147 -8.43 -18.58 -23.17
CA GLY A 147 -9.51 -19.46 -23.65
C GLY A 147 -9.52 -19.87 -25.14
N ALA A 148 -8.39 -19.79 -25.84
CA ALA A 148 -8.31 -20.24 -27.24
C ALA A 148 -8.61 -21.75 -27.37
N THR A 149 -9.33 -22.15 -28.42
CA THR A 149 -9.68 -23.56 -28.65
C THR A 149 -8.85 -24.16 -29.77
N ASN A 150 -8.62 -25.48 -29.71
CA ASN A 150 -7.90 -26.23 -30.75
C ASN A 150 -8.62 -26.24 -32.11
N ALA A 151 -9.92 -25.95 -32.13
CA ALA A 151 -10.71 -25.84 -33.36
C ALA A 151 -10.65 -24.43 -33.98
N GLY A 152 -9.90 -23.51 -33.36
CA GLY A 152 -9.94 -22.08 -33.66
C GLY A 152 -11.21 -21.43 -33.11
N GLN A 153 -11.15 -20.11 -32.92
CA GLN A 153 -12.30 -19.29 -32.55
C GLN A 153 -12.27 -18.00 -33.37
N ASP A 154 -13.43 -17.39 -33.60
CA ASP A 154 -13.45 -16.12 -34.31
C ASP A 154 -12.74 -15.07 -33.46
N ALA A 155 -11.88 -14.27 -34.10
CA ALA A 155 -11.17 -13.22 -33.41
C ALA A 155 -12.17 -12.17 -32.92
N VAL A 156 -12.17 -11.92 -31.61
CA VAL A 156 -12.96 -10.88 -30.97
C VAL A 156 -11.99 -9.87 -30.38
N ALA A 157 -12.13 -8.61 -30.77
CA ALA A 157 -11.35 -7.53 -30.18
C ALA A 157 -11.62 -7.46 -28.67
N ALA A 158 -10.57 -7.19 -27.89
CA ALA A 158 -10.71 -6.96 -26.47
C ALA A 158 -11.58 -5.71 -26.23
N ASP A 159 -12.34 -5.70 -25.13
CA ASP A 159 -13.07 -4.51 -24.73
C ASP A 159 -12.07 -3.43 -24.27
N LYS A 160 -12.04 -2.31 -25.01
CA LYS A 160 -11.09 -1.22 -24.76
C LYS A 160 -11.23 -0.64 -23.35
N ASN A 161 -12.45 -0.51 -22.82
CA ASN A 161 -12.65 0.06 -21.50
C ASN A 161 -12.13 -0.88 -20.42
N SER A 162 -12.38 -2.18 -20.57
CA SER A 162 -11.84 -3.23 -19.70
C SER A 162 -10.31 -3.20 -19.64
N VAL A 163 -9.64 -3.12 -20.80
CA VAL A 163 -8.17 -3.02 -20.86
C VAL A 163 -7.66 -1.74 -20.19
N ILE A 164 -8.30 -0.59 -20.46
CA ILE A 164 -7.94 0.69 -19.85
C ILE A 164 -8.05 0.63 -18.31
N SER A 165 -9.13 0.05 -17.79
CA SER A 165 -9.33 -0.11 -16.34
C SER A 165 -8.28 -1.03 -15.72
N LEU A 166 -7.96 -2.17 -16.34
CA LEU A 166 -6.89 -3.06 -15.89
C LEU A 166 -5.54 -2.32 -15.80
N VAL A 167 -5.16 -1.61 -16.85
CA VAL A 167 -3.88 -0.89 -16.93
C VAL A 167 -3.80 0.21 -15.87
N LYS A 168 -4.85 1.03 -15.74
CA LYS A 168 -4.91 2.11 -14.74
C LYS A 168 -4.87 1.59 -13.31
N GLY A 169 -5.67 0.56 -13.01
CA GLY A 169 -5.73 -0.04 -11.68
C GLY A 169 -4.40 -0.67 -11.29
N ILE A 170 -3.77 -1.43 -12.19
CA ILE A 170 -2.44 -2.02 -11.95
C ILE A 170 -1.39 -0.93 -11.76
N LYS A 171 -1.38 0.12 -12.58
CA LYS A 171 -0.46 1.26 -12.42
C LYS A 171 -0.57 1.88 -11.02
N ALA A 172 -1.77 2.19 -10.56
CA ALA A 172 -2.00 2.78 -9.24
C ALA A 172 -1.47 1.91 -8.10
N ILE A 173 -1.60 0.58 -8.21
CA ILE A 173 -1.05 -0.36 -7.23
C ILE A 173 0.48 -0.41 -7.33
N VAL A 174 1.03 -0.54 -8.54
CA VAL A 174 2.47 -0.69 -8.82
C VAL A 174 3.29 0.47 -8.30
N GLU A 175 2.79 1.71 -8.45
CA GLU A 175 3.43 2.92 -7.92
C GLU A 175 3.61 2.92 -6.40
N ILE A 176 2.86 2.07 -5.69
CA ILE A 176 2.93 1.94 -4.22
C ILE A 176 3.71 0.70 -3.79
N VAL A 177 3.56 -0.42 -4.51
CA VAL A 177 4.07 -1.72 -4.04
C VAL A 177 5.46 -2.06 -4.57
N LEU A 178 5.85 -1.59 -5.75
CA LEU A 178 7.18 -1.84 -6.30
C LEU A 178 8.14 -0.73 -5.90
N ARG A 179 9.37 -1.12 -5.54
CA ARG A 179 10.43 -0.15 -5.24
C ARG A 179 10.96 0.51 -6.50
N ASP A 180 11.62 1.65 -6.34
CA ASP A 180 12.36 2.28 -7.42
C ASP A 180 13.46 1.34 -7.94
N GLY A 181 13.50 1.16 -9.27
CA GLY A 181 14.40 0.23 -9.94
C GLY A 181 14.04 -1.26 -9.80
N GLU A 182 12.92 -1.60 -9.16
CA GLU A 182 12.40 -2.97 -9.15
C GLU A 182 11.65 -3.26 -10.46
N GLY A 183 12.12 -4.28 -11.18
CA GLY A 183 11.66 -4.63 -12.52
C GLY A 183 12.10 -3.63 -13.60
N SER A 184 11.92 -4.00 -14.85
CA SER A 184 12.17 -3.17 -16.02
C SER A 184 11.04 -3.34 -17.03
N ALA A 185 10.38 -2.23 -17.38
CA ALA A 185 9.32 -2.21 -18.39
C ALA A 185 9.82 -2.59 -19.80
N ASP A 186 11.13 -2.47 -20.03
CA ASP A 186 11.77 -2.78 -21.31
C ASP A 186 12.46 -4.16 -21.29
N ALA A 187 12.25 -4.95 -20.22
CA ALA A 187 12.78 -6.30 -20.13
C ALA A 187 12.20 -7.16 -21.25
N SER A 188 13.08 -7.65 -22.12
CA SER A 188 12.74 -8.59 -23.18
C SER A 188 13.94 -9.49 -23.44
N LYS A 189 13.68 -10.77 -23.70
CA LYS A 189 14.68 -11.74 -24.16
C LYS A 189 14.41 -12.20 -25.59
N THR A 190 13.40 -11.62 -26.24
CA THR A 190 12.96 -11.98 -27.60
C THR A 190 13.42 -10.97 -28.65
N GLY A 191 13.73 -11.49 -29.83
CA GLY A 191 14.13 -10.69 -30.99
C GLY A 191 12.94 -9.97 -31.65
N GLU A 192 13.21 -9.09 -32.62
CA GLU A 192 12.12 -8.40 -33.36
C GLU A 192 11.23 -9.36 -34.13
N ASP A 193 11.81 -10.41 -34.73
CA ASP A 193 11.04 -11.42 -35.47
C ASP A 193 10.12 -12.20 -34.53
N ASP A 194 10.57 -12.52 -33.31
CA ASP A 194 9.75 -13.18 -32.30
C ASP A 194 8.56 -12.30 -31.88
N LYS A 195 8.77 -10.99 -31.71
CA LYS A 195 7.69 -10.05 -31.38
C LYS A 195 6.63 -9.98 -32.49
N ARG A 196 7.06 -9.95 -33.75
CA ARG A 196 6.14 -9.99 -34.90
C ARG A 196 5.34 -11.29 -34.94
N ASP A 197 5.98 -12.41 -34.64
CA ASP A 197 5.29 -13.71 -34.59
C ASP A 197 4.32 -13.80 -33.42
N ILE A 198 4.64 -13.25 -32.25
CA ILE A 198 3.70 -13.18 -31.12
C ILE A 198 2.49 -12.28 -31.48
N GLY A 199 2.72 -11.20 -32.23
CA GLY A 199 1.66 -10.30 -32.71
C GLY A 199 0.56 -11.02 -33.51
N LYS A 200 0.90 -12.12 -34.20
CA LYS A 200 -0.07 -12.97 -34.93
C LYS A 200 -1.07 -13.68 -34.02
N LEU A 201 -0.85 -13.71 -32.70
CA LEU A 201 -1.86 -14.21 -31.77
C LEU A 201 -3.04 -13.22 -31.59
N PHE A 202 -2.87 -11.97 -32.02
CA PHE A 202 -3.84 -10.89 -31.88
C PHE A 202 -4.37 -10.39 -33.23
N ASP A 203 -4.02 -11.07 -34.32
CA ASP A 203 -4.59 -10.73 -35.62
C ASP A 203 -6.04 -11.23 -35.74
N GLY A 204 -6.74 -10.70 -36.76
CA GLY A 204 -8.14 -11.02 -37.00
C GLY A 204 -8.36 -12.33 -37.78
N THR A 205 -7.30 -13.09 -38.08
CA THR A 205 -7.31 -14.18 -39.07
C THR A 205 -7.02 -15.52 -38.40
N LYS A 206 -8.02 -16.41 -38.39
CA LYS A 206 -7.99 -17.75 -37.76
C LYS A 206 -6.75 -18.62 -38.07
N ASP A 207 -6.12 -18.42 -39.23
CA ASP A 207 -5.07 -19.30 -39.75
C ASP A 207 -3.63 -18.83 -39.41
N GLU A 208 -3.47 -17.67 -38.78
CA GLU A 208 -2.16 -17.07 -38.52
C GLU A 208 -1.57 -17.41 -37.14
N ALA A 209 -2.41 -17.76 -36.17
CA ALA A 209 -2.00 -18.23 -34.86
C ALA A 209 -1.62 -19.73 -34.88
N LYS A 210 -0.33 -20.04 -34.95
CA LYS A 210 0.21 -21.42 -34.94
C LYS A 210 0.88 -21.76 -33.61
N GLU A 211 1.16 -23.05 -33.42
CA GLU A 211 1.89 -23.55 -32.24
C GLU A 211 3.24 -22.84 -32.04
N GLU A 212 3.93 -22.47 -33.13
CA GLU A 212 5.18 -21.70 -33.05
C GLU A 212 4.97 -20.32 -32.41
N ASN A 213 3.89 -19.61 -32.76
CA ASN A 213 3.56 -18.30 -32.19
C ASN A 213 3.27 -18.41 -30.69
N ILE A 214 2.51 -19.44 -30.29
CA ILE A 214 2.19 -19.73 -28.89
C ILE A 214 3.46 -20.07 -28.11
N ALA A 215 4.35 -20.90 -28.67
CA ALA A 215 5.61 -21.26 -28.04
C ALA A 215 6.52 -20.03 -27.83
N LYS A 216 6.57 -19.11 -28.79
CA LYS A 216 7.31 -17.84 -28.68
C LYS A 216 6.71 -16.91 -27.61
N ALA A 217 5.39 -16.84 -27.51
CA ALA A 217 4.71 -16.06 -26.47
C ALA A 217 5.01 -16.63 -25.08
N ALA A 218 4.90 -17.95 -24.91
CA ALA A 218 5.23 -18.63 -23.66
C ALA A 218 6.70 -18.45 -23.26
N ALA A 219 7.62 -18.57 -24.23
CA ALA A 219 9.05 -18.35 -24.00
C ALA A 219 9.36 -16.89 -23.60
N SER A 220 8.69 -15.91 -24.21
CA SER A 220 8.81 -14.49 -23.85
C SER A 220 8.44 -14.23 -22.40
N ILE A 221 7.25 -14.71 -22.00
CA ILE A 221 6.74 -14.50 -20.63
C ILE A 221 7.60 -15.25 -19.61
N GLY A 222 8.04 -16.48 -19.94
CA GLY A 222 8.89 -17.27 -19.05
C GLY A 222 10.32 -16.74 -18.89
N ALA A 223 10.75 -15.78 -19.73
CA ALA A 223 12.10 -15.22 -19.71
C ALA A 223 12.22 -13.90 -18.92
N ILE A 224 11.11 -13.37 -18.41
CA ILE A 224 11.05 -12.13 -17.63
C ILE A 224 10.42 -12.38 -16.25
N SER A 225 10.59 -11.45 -15.31
CA SER A 225 10.01 -11.55 -13.97
C SER A 225 8.61 -10.94 -13.88
N GLY A 226 7.85 -11.29 -12.83
CA GLY A 226 6.55 -10.67 -12.57
C GLY A 226 6.64 -9.15 -12.38
N SER A 227 7.70 -8.65 -11.72
CA SER A 227 7.91 -7.21 -11.54
C SER A 227 8.20 -6.50 -12.88
N ASP A 228 8.85 -7.17 -13.83
CA ASP A 228 9.03 -6.63 -15.20
C ASP A 228 7.68 -6.47 -15.92
N VAL A 229 6.83 -7.50 -15.85
CA VAL A 229 5.47 -7.47 -16.43
C VAL A 229 4.65 -6.35 -15.82
N LEU A 230 4.64 -6.23 -14.49
CA LEU A 230 3.91 -5.17 -13.79
C LEU A 230 4.42 -3.77 -14.14
N ARG A 231 5.75 -3.58 -14.28
CA ARG A 231 6.34 -2.32 -14.74
C ARG A 231 5.96 -1.97 -16.17
N ALA A 232 5.92 -2.95 -17.08
CA ALA A 232 5.50 -2.74 -18.46
C ALA A 232 4.05 -2.25 -18.52
N ILE A 233 3.14 -2.93 -17.81
CA ILE A 233 1.73 -2.52 -17.73
C ILE A 233 1.60 -1.10 -17.15
N ALA A 234 2.32 -0.79 -16.08
CA ALA A 234 2.25 0.52 -15.43
C ALA A 234 2.80 1.66 -16.31
N LYS A 235 3.81 1.40 -17.15
CA LYS A 235 4.38 2.36 -18.10
C LYS A 235 3.36 2.74 -19.18
N ASP A 236 2.61 1.76 -19.69
CA ASP A 236 1.65 1.97 -20.78
C ASP A 236 0.38 2.74 -20.35
N GLY A 237 0.18 2.95 -19.04
CA GLY A 237 -0.94 3.73 -18.51
C GLY A 237 -0.84 5.25 -18.69
N ASP A 238 0.23 5.78 -19.30
CA ASP A 238 0.35 7.21 -19.66
C ASP A 238 -0.17 7.53 -21.08
N ASP A 239 -0.31 6.53 -21.96
CA ASP A 239 -0.65 6.73 -23.38
C ASP A 239 -2.09 6.25 -23.68
N GLY A 240 -3.08 6.96 -23.12
CA GLY A 240 -4.51 6.70 -23.35
C GLY A 240 -5.00 6.87 -24.81
N ASP A 241 -4.13 7.29 -25.73
CA ASP A 241 -4.41 7.46 -27.16
C ASP A 241 -3.90 6.29 -28.03
N GLY A 242 -3.18 5.32 -27.46
CA GLY A 242 -2.52 4.23 -28.20
C GLY A 242 -3.21 2.87 -28.19
N MET A 243 -4.28 2.68 -27.40
CA MET A 243 -5.08 1.44 -27.33
C MET A 243 -6.41 1.55 -28.09
#